data_AF-A0A6A1WH95-F1
#
_entry.id   AF-A0A6A1WH95-F1
#
_cell.length_a   1.000
_cell.length_b   1.000
_cell.length_c   1.000
_cell.angle_alpha   90.00
_cell.angle_beta   90.00
_cell.angle_gamma   90.00
#
_symmetry.space_group_name_H-M   'P 1'
#
loop_
_entity.id
_entity.type
_entity.pdbx_description
1 polymer ?
#
loop_
_entity_poly.entity_id
_entity_poly.type
_entity_poly.pdbx_seq_one_letter_code
_entity_poly.pdbx_strand_id
1 'polypeptide(L)' 'MTGPVRSFTHPPAPTGTQFPTPSGAIISPQYCSPDPVDLRTVKKMLTISNGNFVVTDINNDDIIFKVRGTLLTLRDHHPD' A
#
# COMPACT_ATOMS: atom_id res chain seq x y z
N MET A 1 11.99 -29.17 38.76
CA MET A 1 13.11 -28.70 37.93
C MET A 1 12.55 -27.74 36.89
N THR A 2 12.49 -26.46 37.21
CA THR A 2 11.92 -25.40 36.34
C THR A 2 13.07 -24.50 35.94
N GLY A 3 13.59 -24.70 34.73
CA GLY A 3 14.66 -23.87 34.17
C GLY A 3 14.12 -22.51 33.68
N PRO A 4 14.95 -21.46 33.58
CA PRO A 4 14.50 -20.14 33.14
C PRO A 4 14.26 -20.14 31.62
N VAL A 5 13.11 -19.62 31.19
CA VAL A 5 12.82 -19.33 29.78
C VAL A 5 13.81 -18.27 29.30
N ARG A 6 14.68 -18.62 28.34
CA ARG A 6 15.59 -17.67 27.72
C ARG A 6 14.81 -16.72 26.83
N SER A 7 14.69 -15.46 27.24
CA SER A 7 14.21 -14.38 26.39
C SER A 7 15.21 -14.19 25.24
N PHE A 8 14.78 -14.48 24.01
CA PHE A 8 15.57 -14.15 22.82
C PHE A 8 15.43 -12.66 22.57
N THR A 9 16.45 -11.87 22.93
CA THR A 9 16.53 -10.46 22.55
C THR A 9 16.72 -10.38 21.04
N HIS A 10 15.70 -9.92 20.31
CA HIS A 10 15.80 -9.67 18.87
C HIS A 10 16.78 -8.50 18.66
N PRO A 11 17.83 -8.64 17.83
CA PRO A 11 18.66 -7.47 17.46
C PRO A 11 17.79 -6.37 16.82
N PRO A 12 18.09 -5.09 17.06
CA PRO A 12 17.39 -3.99 16.40
C PRO A 12 17.58 -4.12 14.89
N ALA A 13 16.49 -3.99 14.13
CA ALA A 13 16.54 -3.99 12.68
C ALA A 13 17.52 -2.89 12.20
N PRO A 14 18.29 -3.12 11.12
CA PRO A 14 19.18 -2.10 10.58
C PRO A 14 18.35 -0.88 10.18
N THR A 15 18.65 0.26 10.80
CA THR A 15 18.07 1.56 10.44
C THR A 15 18.51 1.89 9.03
N GLY A 16 17.73 1.46 8.03
CA GLY A 16 17.83 1.98 6.67
C GLY A 16 17.71 3.49 6.71
N THR A 17 18.35 4.17 5.76
CA THR A 17 18.35 5.62 5.59
C THR A 17 16.92 6.16 5.72
N GLN A 18 16.57 6.73 6.87
CA GLN A 18 15.25 7.30 7.11
C GLN A 18 15.22 8.64 6.39
N PHE A 19 14.62 8.65 5.20
CA PHE A 19 14.28 9.90 4.52
C PHE A 19 13.37 10.70 5.44
N PRO A 20 13.57 12.03 5.57
CA PRO A 20 12.68 12.86 6.38
C PRO A 20 11.25 12.65 5.88
N THR A 21 10.40 12.07 6.73
CA THR A 21 8.98 11.94 6.46
C THR A 21 8.41 13.35 6.34
N PRO A 22 7.72 13.69 5.25
CA PRO A 22 7.05 14.97 5.14
C PRO A 22 6.15 15.17 6.36
N SER A 23 6.33 16.26 7.09
CA SER A 23 5.62 16.55 8.34
C SER A 23 4.17 17.02 8.12
N GLY A 24 3.61 16.79 6.93
CA GLY A 24 2.29 17.27 6.54
C GLY A 24 1.69 16.48 5.39
N ALA A 25 0.39 16.68 5.17
CA ALA A 25 -0.36 16.00 4.13
C ALA A 25 0.17 16.36 2.73
N ILE A 26 0.55 15.37 1.94
CA ILE A 26 1.03 15.57 0.55
C ILE A 26 -0.12 15.79 -0.43
N ILE A 27 -1.20 15.02 -0.27
CA ILE A 27 -2.40 15.15 -1.12
C ILE A 27 -3.38 16.10 -0.44
N SER A 28 -3.86 15.72 0.75
CA SER A 28 -4.80 16.54 1.51
C SER A 28 -5.03 15.98 2.94
N PRO A 29 -5.32 16.82 3.95
CA PRO A 29 -5.44 16.39 5.36
C PRO A 29 -6.55 15.36 5.63
N GLN A 30 -7.61 15.29 4.82
CA GLN A 30 -8.68 14.29 4.99
C GLN A 30 -8.24 12.84 4.74
N TYR A 31 -7.04 12.65 4.15
CA TYR A 31 -6.43 11.33 3.99
C TYR A 31 -5.45 10.99 5.12
N CYS A 32 -5.29 11.88 6.11
CA CYS A 32 -4.50 11.63 7.31
C CYS A 32 -5.43 11.10 8.41
N SER A 33 -5.05 9.98 9.01
CA SER A 33 -5.70 9.43 10.20
C SER A 33 -4.83 9.70 11.44
N PRO A 34 -5.44 9.97 12.61
CA PRO A 34 -4.70 10.04 13.88
C PRO A 34 -3.97 8.72 14.20
N ASP A 35 -4.60 7.60 13.87
CA ASP A 35 -4.08 6.25 14.10
C ASP A 35 -3.52 5.62 12.82
N PRO A 36 -2.52 4.73 12.91
CA PRO A 36 -2.02 3.98 11.77
C PRO A 36 -3.14 3.20 11.07
N VAL A 37 -3.21 3.32 9.74
CA VAL A 37 -4.17 2.58 8.91
C VAL A 37 -3.40 1.56 8.08
N ASP A 38 -3.65 0.29 8.34
CA ASP A 38 -3.07 -0.80 7.55
C ASP A 38 -3.91 -1.04 6.30
N LEU A 39 -3.28 -0.82 5.15
CA LEU A 39 -3.94 -0.93 3.85
C LEU A 39 -3.56 -2.22 3.15
N ARG A 40 -4.55 -2.86 2.52
CA ARG A 40 -4.37 -4.03 1.67
C ARG A 40 -4.84 -3.74 0.25
N THR A 41 -4.06 -4.20 -0.71
CA THR A 41 -4.48 -4.20 -2.11
C THR A 41 -5.18 -5.51 -2.44
N VAL A 42 -6.42 -5.42 -2.92
CA VAL A 42 -7.16 -6.58 -3.44
C VAL A 42 -7.17 -6.49 -4.97
N LYS A 43 -6.36 -7.33 -5.60
CA LYS A 43 -6.33 -7.47 -7.05
C LYS A 43 -7.52 -8.32 -7.49
N LYS A 44 -8.49 -7.72 -8.19
CA LYS A 44 -9.55 -8.50 -8.86
C LYS A 44 -8.98 -9.14 -10.13
N MET A 45 -8.29 -10.28 -9.99
CA MET A 45 -7.68 -11.06 -11.08
C MET A 45 -8.71 -11.79 -11.97
N LEU A 46 -9.78 -11.14 -12.41
CA LEU A 46 -10.59 -11.67 -13.50
C LEU A 46 -10.01 -11.16 -14.82
N THR A 47 -8.87 -11.75 -15.19
CA THR A 47 -8.30 -11.96 -16.53
C THR A 47 -8.14 -10.81 -17.53
N ILE A 48 -8.84 -9.67 -17.42
CA ILE A 48 -8.77 -8.49 -18.30
C ILE A 48 -9.14 -7.23 -17.51
N SER A 49 -8.52 -6.99 -16.35
CA SER A 49 -8.64 -5.70 -15.68
C SER A 49 -7.37 -4.92 -15.98
N ASN A 50 -7.45 -3.89 -16.81
CA ASN A 50 -6.35 -3.06 -17.31
C ASN A 50 -5.57 -2.29 -16.22
N GLY A 51 -5.20 -2.92 -15.09
CA GLY A 51 -4.65 -2.28 -13.90
C GLY A 51 -5.70 -1.85 -12.87
N ASN A 52 -6.95 -2.36 -12.92
CA ASN A 52 -7.96 -2.00 -11.91
C ASN A 52 -7.76 -2.79 -10.61
N PHE A 53 -7.69 -2.10 -9.48
CA PHE A 53 -7.64 -2.72 -8.15
C PHE A 53 -8.35 -1.86 -7.10
N VAL A 54 -8.63 -2.44 -5.94
CA VAL A 54 -9.14 -1.72 -4.78
C VAL A 54 -8.12 -1.77 -3.65
N VAL A 55 -8.04 -0.68 -2.91
CA VAL A 55 -7.28 -0.56 -1.68
C VAL A 55 -8.30 -0.52 -0.55
N THR A 56 -8.17 -1.44 0.40
CA THR A 56 -9.06 -1.59 1.55
C THR A 56 -8.31 -1.45 2.86
N ASP A 57 -9.01 -1.06 3.91
CA ASP A 57 -8.51 -1.17 5.30
C ASP A 57 -8.61 -2.63 5.74
N ILE A 58 -7.53 -3.16 6.32
CA ILE A 58 -7.42 -4.55 6.77
C ILE A 58 -8.40 -4.85 7.92
N ASN A 59 -8.72 -3.86 8.75
CA ASN A 59 -9.44 -4.09 9.99
C ASN A 59 -10.95 -4.26 9.78
N ASN A 60 -11.51 -3.68 8.73
CA ASN A 60 -12.95 -3.60 8.49
C ASN A 60 -13.37 -3.92 7.04
N ASP A 61 -12.41 -4.24 6.16
CA ASP A 61 -12.61 -4.47 4.71
C ASP A 61 -13.27 -3.29 3.97
N ASP A 62 -13.19 -2.07 4.51
CA ASP A 62 -13.76 -0.87 3.88
C ASP A 62 -12.94 -0.41 2.67
N ILE A 63 -13.61 0.07 1.62
CA ILE A 63 -12.96 0.48 0.37
C ILE A 63 -12.48 1.93 0.51
N ILE A 64 -11.18 2.10 0.73
CA ILE A 64 -10.55 3.41 0.85
C ILE A 64 -10.30 4.02 -0.54
N PHE A 65 -9.82 3.22 -1.49
CA PHE A 65 -9.60 3.67 -2.87
C PHE A 65 -9.98 2.63 -3.91
N LYS A 66 -10.54 3.12 -5.02
CA LYS A 66 -10.71 2.34 -6.25
C LYS A 66 -9.79 2.89 -7.33
N VAL A 67 -8.76 2.12 -7.65
CA VAL A 67 -7.83 2.45 -8.73
C VAL A 67 -8.38 1.90 -10.03
N ARG A 68 -8.57 2.79 -11.01
CA ARG A 68 -8.91 2.43 -12.38
C ARG A 68 -7.68 2.60 -13.24
N GLY A 69 -7.31 1.57 -13.99
CA GLY A 69 -6.28 1.69 -14.99
C GLY A 69 -6.84 2.26 -16.29
N THR A 70 -6.03 3.07 -16.95
CA THR A 70 -6.37 3.74 -18.21
C THR A 70 -5.80 2.92 -19.37
N LEU A 71 -6.62 2.57 -20.37
CA LEU A 71 -6.12 1.94 -21.59
C LEU A 71 -5.56 3.03 -22.51
N LEU A 72 -4.25 3.25 -22.50
CA LEU A 72 -3.59 4.05 -23.52
C LEU A 72 -3.44 3.19 -24.78
N THR A 73 -4.29 3.40 -25.79
CA THR A 73 -4.07 2.83 -27.12
C THR A 73 -3.20 3.77 -27.92
N LEU A 74 -1.91 3.44 -28.08
CA LEU A 74 -1.09 4.05 -29.13
C LEU A 74 -1.41 3.35 -30.45
N ARG A 75 -2.12 4.03 -31.34
CA ARG A 75 -2.11 3.70 -32.77
C ARG A 75 -1.14 4.68 -33.41
N ASP A 76 0.06 4.21 -33.71
CA ASP A 76 0.92 4.91 -34.64
C ASP A 76 0.36 4.63 -36.04
N HIS A 77 -0.44 5.55 -36.55
CA HIS A 77 -0.86 5.53 -37.94
C HIS A 77 0.27 6.22 -38.70
N HIS A 78 1.27 5.45 -39.14
CA HIS A 78 2.16 5.90 -40.21
C HIS A 78 1.32 5.94 -41.50
N PRO A 79 1.05 7.12 -42.09
CA PRO A 79 0.53 7.20 -43.45
C PRO A 79 1.71 7.04 -44.41
N ASP A 80 1.52 6.21 -45.43
CA ASP A 80 2.46 5.95 -46.55
C ASP A 80 3.11 7.22 -47.13
#